data_AF-A0A357HH84-F1
#
_entry.id   AF-A0A357HH84-F1
#
_cell.length_a   1.000
_cell.length_b   1.000
_cell.length_c   1.000
_cell.angle_alpha   90.00
_cell.angle_beta   90.00
_cell.angle_gamma   90.00
#
_symmetry.space_group_name_H-M   'P 1'
#
loop_
_entity.id
_entity.type
_entity.pdbx_description
1 polymer ?
#
loop_
_entity_poly.entity_id
_entity_poly.type
_entity_poly.pdbx_seq_one_letter_code
_entity_poly.pdbx_strand_id
1 'polypeptide(L)' 'MSTHKYKADNRNDEILIYVNGEIVPRKDAKVSVFDSGFLLGDGVWEGIRYHNKQLVHKNEH' A
#
# COMPACT_ATOMS: atom_id res chain seq x y z
N MET A 1 -11.95 17.13 6.81
CA MET A 1 -11.38 15.86 7.32
C MET A 1 -11.23 14.93 6.12
N SER A 2 -10.04 14.37 5.87
CA SER A 2 -9.84 13.40 4.77
C SER A 2 -10.19 11.99 5.25
N THR A 3 -10.72 11.16 4.36
CA THR A 3 -11.07 9.74 4.56
C THR A 3 -9.86 8.84 4.84
N HIS A 4 -8.64 9.34 4.65
CA HIS A 4 -7.40 8.57 4.82
C HIS A 4 -6.56 9.01 6.03
N LYS A 5 -7.18 9.59 7.06
CA LYS A 5 -6.46 9.94 8.30
C LYS A 5 -6.06 8.68 9.07
N TYR A 6 -4.79 8.58 9.44
CA TYR A 6 -4.25 7.54 10.31
C TYR A 6 -3.41 8.17 11.43
N LYS A 7 -3.21 7.44 12.54
CA LYS A 7 -2.27 7.85 13.60
C LYS A 7 -0.85 7.68 13.08
N ALA A 8 -0.05 8.73 13.11
CA ALA A 8 1.35 8.66 12.71
C ALA A 8 2.11 7.60 13.53
N ASP A 9 2.97 6.85 12.84
CA ASP A 9 3.78 5.77 13.41
C ASP A 9 5.10 5.73 12.64
N ASN A 10 6.21 6.01 13.34
CA ASN A 10 7.54 6.11 12.74
C ASN A 10 8.00 4.78 12.11
N ARG A 11 7.41 3.64 12.49
CA ARG A 11 7.70 2.35 11.84
C ARG A 11 7.30 2.33 10.36
N ASN A 12 6.39 3.21 9.94
CA ASN A 12 5.96 3.31 8.55
C ASN A 12 7.00 3.99 7.64
N ASP A 13 8.01 4.64 8.20
CA ASP A 13 9.01 5.40 7.43
C ASP A 13 10.00 4.47 6.71
N GLU A 14 10.24 3.28 7.26
CA GLU A 14 11.23 2.31 6.78
C GLU A 14 10.61 1.08 6.11
N ILE A 15 9.30 1.10 5.83
CA ILE A 15 8.65 -0.04 5.17
C ILE A 15 9.16 -0.23 3.74
N LEU A 16 9.12 -1.48 3.31
CA LEU A 16 9.43 -1.88 1.95
C LEU A 16 8.14 -1.96 1.12
N ILE A 17 8.22 -1.52 -0.12
CA ILE A 17 7.13 -1.51 -1.09
C ILE A 17 7.55 -2.36 -2.29
N TYR A 18 6.70 -3.32 -2.66
CA TYR A 18 6.86 -4.04 -3.92
C TYR A 18 6.22 -3.25 -5.05
N VAL A 19 7.00 -2.84 -6.04
CA VAL A 19 6.53 -2.08 -7.20
C VAL A 19 7.36 -2.45 -8.42
N ASN A 20 6.70 -2.71 -9.55
CA ASN A 20 7.33 -3.03 -10.84
C ASN A 20 8.38 -4.16 -10.80
N GLY A 21 8.13 -5.20 -10.00
CA GLY A 21 9.02 -6.37 -9.91
C GLY A 21 10.12 -6.26 -8.84
N GLU A 22 10.20 -5.14 -8.13
CA GLU A 22 11.28 -4.87 -7.17
C GLU A 22 10.73 -4.52 -5.78
N ILE A 23 11.46 -4.89 -4.73
CA ILE A 23 11.19 -4.48 -3.35
C ILE A 23 12.11 -3.30 -3.02
N VAL A 24 11.53 -2.12 -2.79
CA VAL A 24 12.27 -0.87 -2.55
C VAL A 24 11.83 -0.17 -1.27
N PRO A 25 12.67 0.66 -0.63
CA PRO A 25 12.24 1.52 0.48
C PRO A 25 11.09 2.45 0.08
N ARG A 26 10.18 2.77 1.02
CA ARG A 26 9.02 3.65 0.80
C ARG A 26 9.34 4.94 0.04
N LYS A 27 10.45 5.59 0.40
CA LYS A 27 10.89 6.87 -0.21
C LYS A 27 11.27 6.74 -1.70
N ASP A 28 11.62 5.55 -2.15
CA ASP A 28 12.10 5.27 -3.50
C ASP A 28 10.99 4.66 -4.38
N ALA A 29 9.87 4.24 -3.77
CA ALA A 29 8.71 3.68 -4.45
C ALA A 29 8.01 4.73 -5.34
N LYS A 30 7.88 4.42 -6.62
CA LYS A 30 7.30 5.33 -7.63
C LYS A 30 6.47 4.55 -8.65
N VAL A 31 5.40 5.19 -9.13
CA VAL A 31 4.59 4.75 -10.27
C VAL A 31 4.65 5.82 -11.36
N SER A 32 4.35 5.45 -12.61
CA SER A 32 4.25 6.41 -13.70
C SER A 32 3.06 7.35 -13.46
N VAL A 33 3.21 8.63 -13.76
CA VAL A 33 2.07 9.57 -13.78
C VAL A 33 1.06 9.27 -14.90
N PHE A 34 1.46 8.43 -15.86
CA PHE A 34 0.60 7.93 -16.94
C PHE A 34 -0.01 6.55 -16.63
N ASP A 35 0.20 6.00 -15.43
CA ASP A 35 -0.46 4.77 -15.00
C ASP A 35 -1.98 4.99 -14.98
N SER A 36 -2.76 4.07 -15.58
CA SER A 36 -4.23 4.24 -15.69
C SER A 36 -4.91 4.21 -14.32
N GLY A 37 -4.35 3.48 -13.35
CA GLY A 37 -4.82 3.47 -11.96
C GLY A 37 -4.64 4.83 -11.28
N PHE A 38 -3.59 5.59 -11.64
CA PHE A 38 -3.42 6.96 -11.17
C PHE A 38 -4.25 7.97 -11.99
N LEU A 39 -4.22 7.88 -13.32
CA LEU A 39 -4.77 8.88 -14.22
C LEU A 39 -6.30 8.84 -14.29
N LEU A 40 -6.88 7.64 -14.30
CA LEU A 40 -8.31 7.41 -14.52
C LEU A 40 -8.99 6.77 -13.31
N GLY A 41 -8.22 6.35 -12.31
CA GLY A 41 -8.73 5.48 -11.24
C GLY A 41 -9.09 4.08 -11.75
N ASP A 42 -8.48 3.66 -12.86
CA ASP A 42 -8.72 2.37 -13.49
C ASP A 42 -7.95 1.27 -12.74
N GLY A 43 -8.41 0.97 -11.53
CA GLY A 43 -7.79 -0.01 -10.65
C GLY A 43 -8.74 -0.47 -9.56
N VAL A 44 -8.50 -1.69 -9.08
CA VAL A 44 -9.13 -2.24 -7.87
C VAL A 44 -8.08 -2.27 -6.77
N TRP A 45 -8.46 -1.92 -5.55
CA TRP A 45 -7.60 -1.99 -4.38
C TRP A 45 -8.25 -2.80 -3.27
N GLU A 46 -7.43 -3.59 -2.60
CA GLU A 46 -7.81 -4.33 -1.40
C GLU A 46 -6.70 -4.25 -0.34
N GLY A 47 -7.07 -4.46 0.92
CA GLY A 47 -6.16 -4.40 2.05
C GLY A 47 -6.33 -5.57 3.01
N ILE A 48 -5.28 -6.39 3.12
CA ILE A 48 -5.18 -7.41 4.17
C ILE A 48 -4.47 -6.86 5.41
N ARG A 49 -4.87 -7.33 6.60
CA ARG A 49 -4.24 -6.97 7.87
C ARG A 49 -3.43 -8.14 8.41
N TYR A 50 -2.19 -7.86 8.81
CA TYR A 50 -1.37 -8.79 9.59
C TYR A 50 -1.36 -8.35 11.05
N HIS A 51 -1.81 -9.22 11.95
CA HIS A 51 -1.91 -8.93 13.37
C HIS A 51 -1.64 -10.20 14.18
N ASN A 52 -0.88 -10.09 15.26
CA ASN A 52 -0.54 -11.22 16.14
C ASN A 52 -0.09 -12.49 15.38
N LYS A 53 0.81 -12.30 14.42
CA LYS A 53 1.37 -13.36 13.58
C LYS A 53 0.38 -14.06 12.64
N GLN A 54 -0.79 -13.48 12.39
CA GLN A 54 -1.82 -14.04 11.53
C GLN A 54 -2.34 -13.00 10.52
N LEU A 55 -2.73 -13.50 9.34
CA LEU A 55 -3.45 -12.71 8.33
C LEU A 55 -4.95 -12.79 8.62
N VAL A 56 -5.57 -11.61 8.80
CA VAL A 56 -6.98 -11.48 9.18
C VAL A 56 -7.88 -11.65 7.96
N HIS A 57 -8.92 -12.49 8.08
CA HIS A 57 -9.88 -12.85 7.03
C HIS A 57 -9.21 -13.30 5.71
N LYS A 58 -8.04 -13.95 5.76
CA LYS A 58 -7.23 -14.32 4.58
C LYS A 58 -8.00 -14.98 3.42
N ASN A 59 -9.09 -15.71 3.72
CA ASN A 59 -9.86 -16.44 2.71
C ASN A 59 -11.04 -15.62 2.13
N GLU A 60 -11.26 -14.39 2.61
CA GLU A 60 -12.37 -13.51 2.21
C GLU A 60 -11.91 -12.30 1.38
N HIS A 61 -10.60 -12.11 1.22
CA HIS A 61 -9.98 -11.21 0.22
C HIS A 61 -9.78 -12.02 -1.07
#